data_AF-A0A7Y5BMH1-F1
#
_entry.id   AF-A0A7Y5BMH1-F1
#
_cell.length_a   1.000
_cell.length_b   1.000
_cell.length_c   1.000
_cell.angle_alpha   90.00
_cell.angle_beta   90.00
_cell.angle_gamma   90.00
#
_symmetry.space_group_name_H-M   'P 1'
#
loop_
_entity.id
_entity.type
_entity.pdbx_description
1 polymer ?
#
loop_
_entity_poly.entity_id
_entity_poly.type
_entity_poly.pdbx_seq_one_letter_code
_entity_poly.pdbx_strand_id
1 'polypeptide(L)'
;MKNRYFQSLYSIHSSLENIENYFGTDKNFEKYDSMLQHAVERNLEIIGEAIKRIFELDPNVPIASSRAIINTRNKIAHSYDEIENTQIWEILVNHLPILKKEVFKLLNEN
;
A
#
# COMPACT_ATOMS: atom_id res chain seq x y z
N MET A 1 -2.19 -22.91 3.15
CA MET A 1 -1.56 -21.78 3.86
C MET A 1 -0.54 -21.03 2.99
N LYS A 2 0.53 -21.66 2.47
CA LYS A 2 1.52 -20.96 1.59
C LYS A 2 0.89 -20.16 0.44
N ASN A 3 -0.12 -20.71 -0.23
CA ASN A 3 -0.74 -20.06 -1.39
C ASN A 3 -1.35 -18.67 -1.07
N ARG A 4 -2.12 -18.53 0.01
CA ARG A 4 -2.76 -17.24 0.37
C ARG A 4 -1.74 -16.18 0.85
N TYR A 5 -0.64 -16.61 1.45
CA TYR A 5 0.45 -15.73 1.86
C TYR A 5 1.12 -15.10 0.63
N PHE A 6 1.56 -15.93 -0.32
CA PHE A 6 2.16 -15.45 -1.58
C PHE A 6 1.19 -14.65 -2.44
N GLN A 7 -0.08 -15.07 -2.53
CA GLN A 7 -1.12 -14.27 -3.20
C GLN A 7 -1.23 -12.87 -2.60
N SER A 8 -1.13 -12.73 -1.27
CA SER A 8 -1.22 -11.44 -0.60
C SER A 8 0.02 -10.58 -0.86
N LEU A 9 1.22 -11.16 -0.83
CA LEU A 9 2.44 -10.45 -1.24
C LEU A 9 2.36 -9.97 -2.70
N TYR A 10 1.85 -10.82 -3.60
CA TYR A 10 1.66 -10.46 -5.00
C TYR A 10 0.61 -9.37 -5.19
N SER A 11 -0.50 -9.41 -4.43
CA SER A 11 -1.49 -8.32 -4.43
C SER A 11 -0.86 -6.99 -4.00
N ILE A 12 -0.04 -6.99 -2.95
CA ILE A 12 0.67 -5.78 -2.51
C ILE A 12 1.62 -5.29 -3.61
N HIS A 13 2.43 -6.18 -4.19
CA HIS A 13 3.38 -5.83 -5.24
C HIS A 13 2.67 -5.23 -6.47
N SER A 14 1.61 -5.86 -6.96
CA SER A 14 0.84 -5.36 -8.10
C SER A 14 0.16 -4.00 -7.80
N SER A 15 -0.35 -3.79 -6.59
CA SER A 15 -0.92 -2.49 -6.21
C SER A 15 0.14 -1.39 -6.10
N LEU A 16 1.34 -1.72 -5.62
CA LEU A 16 2.47 -0.78 -5.61
C LEU A 16 2.89 -0.39 -7.04
N GLU A 17 2.99 -1.35 -7.95
CA GLU A 17 3.29 -1.11 -9.37
C GLU A 17 2.21 -0.24 -10.03
N ASN A 18 0.92 -0.50 -9.77
CA ASN A 18 -0.17 0.33 -10.27
C ASN A 18 -0.03 1.78 -9.80
N ILE A 19 0.22 1.99 -8.51
CA ILE A 19 0.42 3.33 -7.94
C ILE A 19 1.56 4.05 -8.65
N GLU A 20 2.72 3.42 -8.81
CA GLU A 20 3.86 4.02 -9.51
C GLU A 20 3.54 4.34 -10.97
N ASN A 21 2.86 3.43 -11.67
CA ASN A 21 2.46 3.62 -13.07
C ASN A 21 1.53 4.81 -13.27
N TYR A 22 0.69 5.15 -12.28
CA TYR A 22 -0.15 6.34 -12.37
C TYR A 22 0.65 7.65 -12.36
N PHE A 23 1.82 7.66 -11.73
CA PHE A 23 2.70 8.84 -11.67
C PHE A 23 3.72 8.89 -12.81
N GLY A 24 3.97 7.77 -13.48
CA GLY A 24 4.95 7.69 -14.56
C GLY A 24 6.38 7.95 -14.07
N THR A 25 7.16 8.73 -14.81
CA THR A 25 8.57 9.01 -14.48
C THR A 25 8.76 9.96 -13.30
N ASP A 26 7.79 10.85 -13.06
CA ASP A 26 7.91 11.91 -12.04
C ASP A 26 6.66 12.00 -11.17
N LYS A 27 6.78 11.53 -9.92
CA LYS A 27 5.75 11.69 -8.89
C LYS A 27 5.66 13.17 -8.48
N ASN A 28 4.66 13.88 -9.02
CA ASN A 28 4.41 15.30 -8.76
C ASN A 28 3.05 15.50 -8.05
N PHE A 29 3.08 16.16 -6.89
CA PHE A 29 1.88 16.46 -6.10
C PHE A 29 0.89 17.38 -6.82
N GLU A 30 1.37 18.29 -7.67
CA GLU A 30 0.50 19.18 -8.46
C GLU A 30 -0.36 18.43 -9.48
N LYS A 31 0.07 17.22 -9.87
CA LYS A 31 -0.69 16.32 -10.74
C LYS A 31 -1.58 15.35 -9.94
N TYR A 32 -1.55 15.41 -8.61
CA TYR A 32 -2.32 14.55 -7.72
C TYR A 32 -3.75 15.08 -7.53
N ASP A 33 -4.52 15.00 -8.61
CA ASP A 33 -5.94 15.37 -8.64
C ASP A 33 -6.83 14.31 -7.96
N SER A 34 -8.14 14.59 -7.88
CA SER A 34 -9.11 13.70 -7.24
C SER A 34 -9.25 12.34 -7.92
N MET A 35 -9.06 12.26 -9.23
CA MET A 35 -9.11 10.99 -9.96
C MET A 35 -7.91 10.12 -9.58
N LEU A 36 -6.72 10.70 -9.58
CA LEU A 36 -5.50 10.01 -9.18
C LEU A 36 -5.53 9.64 -7.70
N GLN A 37 -6.11 10.50 -6.86
CA GLN A 37 -6.34 10.21 -5.46
C GLN A 37 -7.19 8.95 -5.27
N HIS A 38 -8.38 8.88 -5.87
CA HIS A 38 -9.24 7.70 -5.74
C HIS A 38 -8.57 6.42 -6.27
N ALA A 39 -7.80 6.52 -7.36
CA ALA A 39 -7.04 5.39 -7.88
C ALA A 39 -5.96 4.90 -6.89
N VAL A 40 -5.27 5.83 -6.22
CA VAL A 40 -4.31 5.52 -5.16
C VAL A 40 -5.00 4.91 -3.94
N GLU A 41 -6.09 5.52 -3.46
CA GLU A 41 -6.85 5.05 -2.29
C GLU A 41 -7.29 3.60 -2.49
N ARG A 42 -7.81 3.27 -3.68
CA ARG A 42 -8.21 1.90 -4.00
C ARG A 42 -7.07 0.89 -3.89
N ASN A 43 -5.87 1.27 -4.32
CA ASN A 43 -4.70 0.40 -4.19
C ASN A 43 -4.22 0.32 -2.73
N LEU A 44 -4.31 1.41 -1.95
CA LEU A 44 -4.01 1.39 -0.52
C LEU A 44 -4.96 0.48 0.27
N GLU A 45 -6.24 0.43 -0.09
CA GLU A 45 -7.20 -0.52 0.50
C GLU A 45 -6.78 -1.98 0.28
N ILE A 46 -6.42 -2.33 -0.97
CA ILE A 46 -5.97 -3.67 -1.34
C ILE A 46 -4.70 -4.04 -0.57
N ILE A 47 -3.74 -3.12 -0.52
CA ILE A 47 -2.50 -3.30 0.23
C ILE A 47 -2.81 -3.54 1.71
N GLY A 48 -3.65 -2.70 2.33
CA GLY A 48 -4.01 -2.82 3.75
C GLY A 48 -4.68 -4.15 4.09
N GLU A 49 -5.59 -4.63 3.24
CA GLU A 49 -6.26 -5.92 3.44
C GLU A 49 -5.29 -7.10 3.23
N ALA A 50 -4.40 -7.01 2.25
CA ALA A 50 -3.37 -8.02 2.05
C ALA A 50 -2.39 -8.08 3.22
N ILE A 51 -1.93 -6.94 3.74
CA ILE A 51 -1.07 -6.85 4.93
C ILE A 51 -1.76 -7.50 6.14
N LYS A 52 -3.04 -7.17 6.39
CA LYS A 52 -3.81 -7.78 7.49
C LYS A 52 -3.80 -9.31 7.38
N ARG A 53 -4.08 -9.85 6.19
CA ARG A 53 -4.06 -11.29 5.94
C ARG A 53 -2.69 -11.92 6.16
N ILE A 54 -1.61 -11.24 5.80
CA ILE A 54 -0.25 -11.71 6.03
C ILE A 54 0.00 -11.82 7.55
N PHE A 55 -0.36 -10.82 8.36
CA PHE A 55 -0.22 -10.90 9.81
C PHE A 55 -1.09 -11.97 10.47
N GLU A 56 -2.27 -12.26 9.92
CA GLU A 56 -3.09 -13.39 10.39
C GLU A 56 -2.42 -14.76 10.14
N LEU A 57 -1.56 -14.86 9.11
CA LEU A 57 -0.86 -16.09 8.73
C LEU A 57 0.55 -16.18 9.34
N ASP A 58 1.25 -15.06 9.43
CA ASP A 58 2.58 -14.90 10.01
C ASP A 58 2.66 -13.57 10.79
N PRO A 59 2.35 -13.60 12.11
CA PRO A 59 2.39 -12.42 12.95
C PRO A 59 3.76 -11.76 13.09
N ASN A 60 4.85 -12.49 12.79
CA ASN A 60 6.22 -12.04 12.97
C ASN A 60 6.87 -11.57 11.67
N VAL A 61 6.09 -11.48 10.57
CA VAL A 61 6.59 -11.01 9.28
C VAL A 61 7.23 -9.61 9.43
N PRO A 62 8.44 -9.39 8.88
CA PRO A 62 9.16 -8.13 9.05
C PRO A 62 8.67 -7.07 8.05
N ILE A 63 7.47 -6.51 8.28
CA ILE A 63 6.92 -5.38 7.50
C ILE A 63 6.83 -4.14 8.40
N ALA A 64 7.81 -3.24 8.30
CA ALA A 64 7.95 -2.10 9.22
C ALA A 64 6.86 -1.03 9.02
N SER A 65 6.43 -0.80 7.78
CA SER A 65 5.43 0.24 7.46
C SER A 65 3.97 -0.19 7.62
N SER A 66 3.74 -1.42 8.07
CA SER A 66 2.41 -2.04 8.16
C SER A 66 1.39 -1.21 8.95
N ARG A 67 1.76 -0.69 10.12
CA ARG A 67 0.86 0.07 10.98
C ARG A 67 0.37 1.37 10.32
N ALA A 68 1.26 2.12 9.67
CA ALA A 68 0.89 3.37 8.99
C ALA A 68 -0.09 3.10 7.83
N ILE A 69 0.15 2.04 7.06
CA ILE A 69 -0.70 1.67 5.92
C ILE A 69 -2.07 1.15 6.39
N ILE A 70 -2.11 0.30 7.42
CA ILE A 70 -3.37 -0.18 8.00
C ILE A 70 -4.20 0.99 8.55
N ASN A 71 -3.56 1.93 9.26
CA ASN A 71 -4.25 3.11 9.78
C ASN A 71 -4.81 3.98 8.66
N THR A 72 -4.04 4.17 7.59
CA THR A 72 -4.49 4.91 6.40
C THR A 72 -5.68 4.22 5.75
N ARG A 73 -5.64 2.89 5.56
CA ARG A 73 -6.78 2.12 5.06
C ARG A 73 -8.02 2.30 5.93
N ASN A 74 -7.87 2.25 7.26
CA ASN A 74 -9.00 2.41 8.18
C ASN A 74 -9.61 3.81 8.07
N LYS A 75 -8.78 4.85 7.89
CA LYS A 75 -9.27 6.20 7.60
C LYS A 75 -10.02 6.24 6.27
N ILE A 76 -9.45 5.69 5.20
CA ILE A 76 -10.10 5.64 3.86
C ILE A 76 -11.46 4.94 3.94
N ALA A 77 -11.58 3.86 4.73
CA ALA A 77 -12.82 3.10 4.83
C ALA A 77 -13.90 3.76 5.71
N HIS A 78 -13.53 4.63 6.67
CA HIS A 78 -14.46 5.10 7.72
C HIS A 78 -14.59 6.62 7.85
N SER A 79 -13.64 7.40 7.34
CA SER A 79 -13.55 8.86 7.48
C SER A 79 -13.04 9.49 6.17
N TYR A 80 -13.46 8.96 5.01
CA TYR A 80 -12.97 9.38 3.70
C TYR A 80 -13.24 10.86 3.39
N ASP A 81 -14.25 11.45 4.03
CA ASP A 81 -14.61 12.86 3.96
C ASP A 81 -13.63 13.78 4.69
N GLU A 82 -12.79 13.25 5.59
CA GLU A 82 -11.80 13.99 6.37
C GLU A 82 -10.35 13.81 5.85
N ILE A 83 -10.14 13.02 4.80
CA ILE A 83 -8.79 12.72 4.30
C ILE A 83 -8.30 13.83 3.38
N GLU A 84 -7.28 14.54 3.85
CA GLU A 84 -6.56 15.48 3.00
C GLU A 84 -5.55 14.76 2.09
N ASN A 85 -5.43 15.24 0.84
CA ASN A 85 -4.50 14.70 -0.17
C ASN A 85 -3.05 14.63 0.36
N THR A 86 -2.68 15.57 1.24
CA THR A 86 -1.37 15.64 1.90
C THR A 86 -1.09 14.40 2.75
N GLN A 87 -2.10 13.84 3.42
CA GLN A 87 -1.96 12.64 4.25
C GLN A 87 -1.68 11.40 3.39
N ILE A 88 -2.41 11.24 2.29
CA ILE A 88 -2.16 10.12 1.35
C ILE A 88 -0.80 10.30 0.69
N TRP A 89 -0.44 11.52 0.34
CA TRP A 89 0.85 11.83 -0.24
C TRP A 89 2.03 11.45 0.67
N GLU A 90 1.92 11.70 1.98
CA GLU A 90 2.91 11.25 2.96
C GLU A 90 3.11 9.73 2.93
N ILE A 91 2.02 8.96 2.80
CA ILE A 91 2.10 7.49 2.65
C ILE A 91 2.82 7.11 1.35
N LEU A 92 2.46 7.76 0.25
CA LEU A 92 3.05 7.51 -1.08
C LEU A 92 4.56 7.75 -1.14
N VAL A 93 5.07 8.73 -0.40
CA VAL A 93 6.48 9.14 -0.44
C VAL A 93 7.30 8.44 0.64
N ASN A 94 6.77 8.30 1.85
CA ASN A 94 7.56 7.86 2.99
C ASN A 94 7.42 6.36 3.29
N HIS A 95 6.26 5.76 3.01
CA HIS A 95 5.93 4.40 3.46
C HIS A 95 5.92 3.36 2.33
N LEU A 96 5.36 3.70 1.17
CA LEU A 96 5.28 2.75 0.05
C LEU A 96 6.65 2.31 -0.50
N PRO A 97 7.68 3.17 -0.61
CA PRO A 97 8.99 2.73 -1.08
C PRO A 97 9.64 1.70 -0.14
N ILE A 98 9.40 1.82 1.17
CA ILE A 98 9.89 0.87 2.16
C ILE A 98 9.15 -0.46 2.00
N LEU A 99 7.81 -0.41 1.95
CA LEU A 99 6.98 -1.60 1.74
C LEU A 99 7.36 -2.35 0.46
N LYS A 100 7.63 -1.62 -0.63
CA LYS A 100 8.04 -2.23 -1.90
C LYS A 100 9.31 -3.06 -1.76
N LYS A 101 10.32 -2.54 -1.06
CA LYS A 101 11.57 -3.27 -0.80
C LYS A 101 11.33 -4.51 0.07
N GLU A 102 10.53 -4.39 1.11
CA GLU A 102 10.19 -5.49 2.02
C GLU A 102 9.43 -6.61 1.28
N VAL A 103 8.39 -6.27 0.53
CA VAL A 103 7.58 -7.22 -0.22
C VAL A 103 8.38 -7.89 -1.33
N PHE A 104 9.21 -7.12 -2.05
CA PHE A 104 10.10 -7.68 -3.06
C PHE A 104 11.06 -8.71 -2.45
N LYS A 105 11.64 -8.40 -1.28
CA LYS A 105 12.50 -9.33 -0.55
C LYS A 105 11.73 -10.60 -0.18
N LEU A 106 10.56 -10.48 0.44
CA LEU A 106 9.73 -11.62 0.86
C LEU A 106 9.27 -12.52 -0.30
N LEU A 107 9.07 -11.95 -1.49
CA LEU A 107 8.72 -12.69 -2.71
C LEU A 107 9.90 -13.49 -3.29
N ASN A 108 11.14 -13.01 -3.11
CA ASN A 108 12.34 -13.61 -3.69
C ASN A 108 13.16 -14.46 -2.69
N GLU A 109 12.87 -14.40 -1.40
CA GLU A 109 13.54 -15.20 -0.36
C GLU A 109 12.96 -16.62 -0.19
N ASN A 110 12.21 -17.14 -1.17
CA ASN A 110 11.63 -18.50 -1.12
C ASN A 110 11.92 -19.32 -2.38
#